data_AF-A0A433PGU6-F1
#
_entry.id   AF-A0A433PGU6-F1
#
_cell.length_a   1.000
_cell.length_b   1.000
_cell.length_c   1.000
_cell.angle_alpha   90.00
_cell.angle_beta   90.00
_cell.angle_gamma   90.00
#
_symmetry.space_group_name_H-M   'P 1'
#
loop_
_entity.id
_entity.type
_entity.pdbx_description
1 polymer ?
#
loop_
_entity_poly.entity_id
_entity_poly.type
_entity_poly.pdbx_seq_one_letter_code
_entity_poly.pdbx_strand_id
1 'polypeptide(L)'
;MSHPSACSSPILESRTKPSCASTYWTSNRAGALRFKQRYCFQVYPYPCIRCFLFATLRMKENPYYATMLDIVKTSKEPLKFLDLGCCFGTDIRQLIFDGYPAEDITGIELRPEFIQLGHELFKDTPATFPSTIIIGDILDPAQLSPTTTNPPAPLDHLKGQFDFIYIGCILHLFDEDLKL
;
A
#
# COMPACT_ATOMS: atom_id res chain seq x y z
N MET A 1 60.16 -27.23 -11.11
CA MET A 1 59.08 -27.00 -12.09
C MET A 1 57.82 -27.58 -11.49
N SER A 2 56.84 -26.71 -11.32
CA SER A 2 55.74 -26.77 -10.35
C SER A 2 54.49 -27.49 -10.86
N HIS A 3 53.93 -28.36 -10.03
CA HIS A 3 52.51 -28.72 -10.07
C HIS A 3 51.73 -27.87 -9.05
N PRO A 4 50.57 -27.33 -9.43
CA PRO A 4 49.46 -27.12 -8.51
C PRO A 4 48.18 -27.82 -9.07
N SER A 5 47.61 -28.79 -8.35
CA SER A 5 46.47 -28.63 -7.41
C SER A 5 45.21 -28.01 -8.05
N ALA A 6 44.29 -28.88 -8.48
CA ALA A 6 42.92 -28.55 -8.81
C ALA A 6 42.04 -28.64 -7.56
N CYS A 7 41.39 -27.55 -7.20
CA CYS A 7 40.28 -27.49 -6.25
C CYS A 7 39.22 -26.54 -6.82
N SER A 8 37.98 -26.74 -6.39
CA SER A 8 36.76 -25.95 -6.58
C SER A 8 35.91 -26.18 -7.85
N SER A 9 34.80 -26.88 -7.62
CA SER A 9 33.56 -26.86 -8.40
C SER A 9 32.70 -25.62 -8.01
N PRO A 10 31.45 -25.44 -8.50
CA PRO A 10 31.12 -24.72 -9.73
C PRO A 10 30.10 -23.59 -9.48
N ILE A 11 30.33 -22.35 -9.91
CA ILE A 11 29.25 -21.33 -9.90
C ILE A 11 29.48 -20.37 -11.07
N LEU A 12 28.56 -20.39 -12.04
CA LEU A 12 27.81 -19.23 -12.53
C LEU A 12 27.16 -19.62 -13.86
N GLU A 13 25.95 -20.16 -13.78
CA GLU A 13 25.04 -20.19 -14.93
C GLU A 13 24.14 -18.95 -14.87
N SER A 14 24.12 -18.26 -15.99
CA SER A 14 23.63 -16.91 -16.21
C SER A 14 22.10 -16.82 -16.15
N ARG A 15 21.57 -16.01 -15.23
CA ARG A 15 20.19 -15.47 -15.36
C ARG A 15 20.25 -14.12 -16.05
N THR A 16 20.07 -14.14 -17.36
CA THR A 16 19.77 -12.95 -18.17
C THR A 16 18.42 -12.38 -17.75
N LYS A 17 18.39 -11.09 -17.36
CA LYS A 17 17.14 -10.34 -17.19
C LYS A 17 16.51 -10.10 -18.56
N PRO A 18 15.22 -10.38 -18.79
CA PRO A 18 14.61 -10.10 -20.08
C PRO A 18 14.37 -8.59 -20.22
N SER A 19 15.05 -7.99 -21.20
CA SER A 19 15.00 -6.56 -21.54
C SER A 19 13.71 -6.12 -22.26
N CYS A 20 12.71 -7.00 -22.39
CA CYS A 20 11.49 -6.74 -23.16
C CYS A 20 10.29 -6.28 -22.31
N ALA A 21 10.40 -6.27 -20.98
CA ALA A 21 9.27 -5.90 -20.12
C ALA A 21 8.83 -4.44 -20.31
N SER A 22 9.75 -3.50 -20.52
CA SER A 22 9.45 -2.06 -20.45
C SER A 22 8.43 -1.57 -21.50
N THR A 23 8.41 -2.19 -22.68
CA THR A 23 7.62 -1.76 -23.84
C THR A 23 6.22 -2.37 -23.88
N TYR A 24 6.00 -3.50 -23.19
CA TYR A 24 4.67 -4.11 -23.07
C TYR A 24 3.74 -3.34 -22.11
N TRP A 25 4.30 -2.52 -21.22
CA TRP A 25 3.55 -1.79 -20.20
C TRP A 25 2.72 -0.62 -20.73
N THR A 26 3.14 0.00 -21.83
CA THR A 26 2.58 1.28 -22.28
C THR A 26 1.33 1.12 -23.16
N SER A 27 1.13 -0.04 -23.77
CA SER A 27 0.16 -0.24 -24.86
C SER A 27 -1.05 -1.12 -24.51
N ASN A 28 -1.03 -1.85 -23.39
CA ASN A 28 -2.19 -2.66 -22.96
C ASN A 28 -2.45 -2.55 -21.44
N ARG A 29 -3.33 -1.64 -21.05
CA ARG A 29 -3.72 -1.40 -19.64
C ARG A 29 -4.23 -2.67 -18.94
N ALA A 30 -5.02 -3.49 -19.64
CA ALA A 30 -5.54 -4.74 -19.08
C ALA A 30 -4.43 -5.79 -18.91
N GLY A 31 -3.47 -5.83 -19.84
CA GLY A 31 -2.29 -6.70 -19.75
C GLY A 31 -1.39 -6.33 -18.57
N ALA A 32 -1.12 -5.03 -18.38
CA ALA A 32 -0.33 -4.51 -17.27
C ALA A 32 -0.98 -4.81 -15.90
N LEU A 33 -2.30 -4.62 -15.78
CA LEU A 33 -3.05 -4.95 -14.56
C LEU A 33 -3.00 -6.45 -14.25
N ARG A 34 -3.21 -7.32 -15.24
CA ARG A 34 -3.15 -8.78 -15.06
C ARG A 34 -1.75 -9.26 -14.69
N PHE A 35 -0.70 -8.65 -15.23
CA PHE A 35 0.67 -8.97 -14.84
C PHE A 35 0.94 -8.55 -13.39
N LYS A 36 0.60 -7.30 -13.03
CA LYS A 36 0.77 -6.82 -11.65
C LYS A 36 -0.01 -7.67 -10.67
N GLN A 37 -1.25 -8.05 -10.99
CA GLN A 37 -2.01 -9.01 -10.19
C GLN A 37 -1.22 -10.31 -9.94
N ARG A 38 -0.65 -10.93 -10.98
CA ARG A 38 0.13 -12.17 -10.81
C ARG A 38 1.35 -11.97 -9.88
N TYR A 39 2.01 -10.82 -9.98
CA TYR A 39 3.12 -10.49 -9.10
C TYR A 39 2.67 -10.28 -7.65
N CYS A 40 1.56 -9.55 -7.44
CA CYS A 40 0.97 -9.36 -6.11
C CYS A 40 0.60 -10.69 -5.44
N PHE A 41 0.08 -11.65 -6.21
CA PHE A 41 -0.22 -13.00 -5.71
C PHE A 41 1.02 -13.74 -5.19
N GLN A 42 2.21 -13.43 -5.71
CA GLN A 42 3.48 -14.00 -5.22
C GLN A 42 3.93 -13.33 -3.92
N VAL A 43 3.55 -12.06 -3.69
CA VAL A 43 3.80 -11.34 -2.44
C VAL A 43 2.86 -11.84 -1.35
N TYR A 44 1.55 -11.69 -1.57
CA TYR A 44 0.51 -12.27 -0.71
C TYR A 44 -0.83 -12.30 -1.47
N PRO A 45 -1.55 -13.44 -1.50
CA PRO A 45 -2.75 -13.60 -2.33
C PRO A 45 -4.01 -13.04 -1.64
N TYR A 46 -4.03 -11.73 -1.32
CA TYR A 46 -5.24 -11.14 -0.73
C TYR A 46 -6.45 -11.29 -1.69
N PRO A 47 -7.66 -11.57 -1.18
CA PRO A 47 -8.89 -11.59 -1.97
C PRO A 47 -9.10 -10.30 -2.79
N CYS A 48 -8.69 -9.14 -2.25
CA CYS A 48 -8.79 -7.86 -2.94
C CYS A 48 -7.88 -7.78 -4.18
N ILE A 49 -6.75 -8.48 -4.19
CA ILE A 49 -5.84 -8.58 -5.34
C ILE A 49 -6.47 -9.48 -6.42
N ARG A 50 -7.16 -10.56 -6.02
CA ARG A 50 -7.90 -11.45 -6.95
C ARG A 50 -8.96 -10.72 -7.76
N CYS A 51 -9.61 -9.74 -7.16
CA CYS A 51 -10.66 -8.95 -7.79
C CYS A 51 -10.17 -7.62 -8.37
N PHE A 52 -8.85 -7.39 -8.46
CA PHE A 52 -8.26 -6.14 -8.95
C PHE A 52 -8.68 -4.88 -8.15
N LEU A 53 -9.08 -5.03 -6.89
CA LEU A 53 -9.58 -3.91 -6.09
C LEU A 53 -8.50 -2.86 -5.81
N PHE A 54 -7.23 -3.23 -5.92
CA PHE A 54 -6.10 -2.28 -5.88
C PHE A 54 -6.13 -1.25 -7.02
N ALA A 55 -6.90 -1.50 -8.08
CA ALA A 55 -7.05 -0.61 -9.24
C ALA A 55 -8.43 0.07 -9.31
N THR A 56 -9.26 -0.09 -8.28
CA THR A 56 -10.61 0.49 -8.19
C THR A 56 -10.63 1.65 -7.20
N LEU A 57 -11.47 2.67 -7.46
CA LEU A 57 -11.57 3.90 -6.66
C LEU A 57 -12.71 3.80 -5.64
N ARG A 58 -12.63 2.84 -4.73
CA ARG A 58 -13.77 2.50 -3.85
C ARG A 58 -14.01 3.55 -2.77
N MET A 59 -12.98 4.30 -2.37
CA MET A 59 -13.16 5.42 -1.45
C MET A 59 -14.06 6.48 -2.09
N LYS A 60 -13.88 6.74 -3.38
CA LYS A 60 -14.67 7.70 -4.18
C LYS A 60 -16.13 7.27 -4.38
N GLU A 61 -16.40 5.98 -4.36
CA GLU A 61 -17.76 5.43 -4.42
C GLU A 61 -18.54 5.60 -3.11
N ASN A 62 -17.88 5.98 -2.01
CA ASN A 62 -18.56 6.22 -0.74
C ASN A 62 -19.46 7.46 -0.83
N PRO A 63 -20.74 7.39 -0.41
CA PRO A 63 -21.67 8.53 -0.48
C PRO A 63 -21.20 9.75 0.33
N TYR A 64 -20.35 9.57 1.34
CA TYR A 64 -19.79 10.66 2.15
C TYR A 64 -18.53 11.29 1.54
N TYR A 65 -17.99 10.75 0.46
CA TYR A 65 -16.72 11.21 -0.12
C TYR A 65 -16.77 12.69 -0.54
N ALA A 66 -17.81 13.09 -1.26
CA ALA A 66 -17.98 14.48 -1.70
C ALA A 66 -18.16 15.42 -0.49
N THR A 67 -18.96 15.01 0.50
CA THR A 67 -19.18 15.79 1.72
C THR A 67 -17.88 15.98 2.52
N MET A 68 -17.05 14.95 2.63
CA MET A 68 -15.75 15.02 3.29
C MET A 68 -14.83 16.04 2.60
N LEU A 69 -14.75 16.01 1.26
CA LEU A 69 -13.98 17.01 0.50
C LEU A 69 -14.49 18.44 0.71
N ASP A 70 -15.81 18.64 0.76
CA ASP A 70 -16.41 19.96 1.04
C ASP A 70 -16.06 20.46 2.45
N ILE A 71 -16.08 19.57 3.46
CA ILE A 71 -15.68 19.89 4.83
C ILE A 71 -14.20 20.30 4.87
N VAL A 72 -13.32 19.51 4.27
CA VAL A 72 -11.88 19.79 4.24
C VAL A 72 -11.58 21.11 3.55
N LYS A 73 -12.26 21.39 2.42
CA LYS A 73 -12.11 22.63 1.67
C LYS A 73 -12.56 23.88 2.44
N THR A 74 -13.55 23.74 3.33
CA THR A 74 -14.12 24.86 4.08
C THR A 74 -13.58 24.99 5.51
N SER A 75 -12.83 23.99 5.97
CA SER A 75 -12.19 24.01 7.29
C SER A 75 -11.14 25.12 7.38
N LYS A 76 -11.04 25.74 8.57
CA LYS A 76 -9.98 26.71 8.89
C LYS A 76 -8.70 26.03 9.38
N GLU A 77 -8.82 24.80 9.86
CA GLU A 77 -7.73 23.99 10.42
C GLU A 77 -7.52 22.74 9.55
N PRO A 78 -6.29 22.22 9.44
CA PRO A 78 -6.02 20.96 8.74
C PRO A 78 -6.81 19.80 9.36
N LEU A 79 -7.44 18.98 8.51
CA LEU A 79 -8.17 17.79 8.94
C LEU A 79 -7.40 16.55 8.47
N LYS A 80 -7.03 15.69 9.42
CA LYS A 80 -6.17 14.54 9.16
C LYS A 80 -6.98 13.34 8.71
N PHE A 81 -6.48 12.67 7.67
CA PHE A 81 -7.09 11.48 7.08
C PHE A 81 -6.23 10.25 7.29
N LEU A 82 -6.87 9.13 7.62
CA LEU A 82 -6.24 7.81 7.71
C LEU A 82 -6.86 6.81 6.73
N ASP A 83 -6.05 6.22 5.86
CA ASP A 83 -6.40 5.04 5.06
C ASP A 83 -5.78 3.77 5.66
N LEU A 84 -6.61 2.93 6.30
CA LEU A 84 -6.16 1.68 6.91
C LEU A 84 -6.19 0.53 5.89
N GLY A 85 -5.03 -0.05 5.62
CA GLY A 85 -4.85 -1.06 4.58
C GLY A 85 -4.87 -0.43 3.18
N CYS A 86 -4.04 0.60 2.99
CA CYS A 86 -4.05 1.43 1.78
C CYS A 86 -3.53 0.70 0.51
N CYS A 87 -2.97 -0.50 0.66
CA CYS A 87 -2.52 -1.36 -0.42
C CYS A 87 -1.55 -0.64 -1.36
N PHE A 88 -1.97 -0.29 -2.58
CA PHE A 88 -1.13 0.41 -3.55
C PHE A 88 -1.13 1.93 -3.32
N GLY A 89 -1.96 2.46 -2.42
CA GLY A 89 -2.23 3.89 -2.27
C GLY A 89 -3.05 4.48 -3.42
N THR A 90 -3.87 3.65 -4.08
CA THR A 90 -4.69 4.08 -5.23
C THR A 90 -5.77 5.08 -4.84
N ASP A 91 -6.53 4.77 -3.78
CA ASP A 91 -7.56 5.67 -3.28
C ASP A 91 -6.95 6.96 -2.71
N ILE A 92 -5.80 6.90 -2.01
CA ILE A 92 -5.07 8.09 -1.55
C ILE A 92 -4.70 9.01 -2.73
N ARG A 93 -4.16 8.45 -3.83
CA ARG A 93 -3.81 9.26 -5.01
C ARG A 93 -5.04 9.93 -5.63
N GLN A 94 -6.18 9.23 -5.63
CA GLN A 94 -7.43 9.81 -6.09
C GLN A 94 -7.92 10.92 -5.16
N LEU A 95 -7.77 10.74 -3.84
CA LEU A 95 -8.14 11.72 -2.83
C LEU A 95 -7.32 13.01 -2.96
N ILE A 96 -5.99 12.89 -3.17
CA ILE A 96 -5.10 14.02 -3.47
C ILE A 96 -5.52 14.70 -4.77
N PHE A 97 -5.78 13.92 -5.83
CA PHE A 97 -6.20 14.44 -7.12
C PHE A 97 -7.50 15.26 -7.03
N ASP A 98 -8.44 14.83 -6.19
CA ASP A 98 -9.71 15.52 -5.96
C ASP A 98 -9.60 16.71 -4.99
N GLY A 99 -8.41 16.99 -4.45
CA GLY A 99 -8.08 18.24 -3.75
C GLY A 99 -7.81 18.12 -2.25
N TYR A 100 -7.68 16.91 -1.69
CA TYR A 100 -7.26 16.74 -0.29
C TYR A 100 -5.75 17.03 -0.14
N PRO A 101 -5.30 17.81 0.86
CA PRO A 101 -3.88 18.06 1.08
C PRO A 101 -3.10 16.77 1.35
N ALA A 102 -2.05 16.52 0.58
CA ALA A 102 -1.34 15.24 0.61
C ALA A 102 -0.63 15.00 1.96
N GLU A 103 -0.12 16.07 2.56
CA GLU A 103 0.55 16.10 3.87
C GLU A 103 -0.36 15.72 5.05
N ASP A 104 -1.67 15.90 4.89
CA ASP A 104 -2.67 15.58 5.92
C ASP A 104 -3.16 14.13 5.83
N ILE A 105 -2.69 13.37 4.84
CA ILE A 105 -3.08 11.98 4.61
C ILE A 105 -2.00 11.03 5.12
N THR A 106 -2.43 10.09 5.96
CA THR A 106 -1.64 8.94 6.38
C THR A 106 -2.25 7.65 5.81
N GLY A 107 -1.43 6.79 5.24
CA GLY A 107 -1.80 5.42 4.88
C GLY A 107 -1.04 4.41 5.74
N ILE A 108 -1.71 3.34 6.16
CA ILE A 108 -1.06 2.19 6.80
C ILE A 108 -1.19 0.97 5.90
N GLU A 109 -0.09 0.27 5.66
CA GLU A 109 -0.08 -0.98 4.91
C GLU A 109 0.84 -2.00 5.56
N LEU A 110 0.41 -3.27 5.57
CA LEU A 110 1.17 -4.35 6.16
C LEU A 110 2.39 -4.73 5.32
N ARG A 111 2.28 -4.62 3.99
CA ARG A 111 3.30 -5.09 3.05
C ARG A 111 3.95 -3.92 2.29
N PRO A 112 5.23 -3.59 2.56
CA PRO A 112 5.92 -2.49 1.87
C PRO A 112 5.99 -2.67 0.35
N GLU A 113 5.96 -3.92 -0.13
CA GLU A 113 5.96 -4.26 -1.56
C GLU A 113 4.74 -3.68 -2.29
N PHE A 114 3.58 -3.58 -1.64
CA PHE A 114 2.39 -3.00 -2.28
C PHE A 114 2.53 -1.50 -2.49
N ILE A 115 3.19 -0.80 -1.57
CA ILE A 115 3.51 0.63 -1.74
C ILE A 115 4.49 0.83 -2.89
N GLN A 116 5.54 -0.01 -2.97
CA GLN A 116 6.48 0.02 -4.08
C GLN A 116 5.78 -0.22 -5.43
N LEU A 117 4.91 -1.24 -5.50
CA LEU A 117 4.15 -1.54 -6.71
C LEU A 117 3.16 -0.43 -7.09
N GLY A 118 2.63 0.29 -6.10
CA GLY A 118 1.87 1.52 -6.26
C GLY A 118 2.68 2.59 -6.96
N HIS A 119 3.89 2.90 -6.46
CA HIS A 119 4.79 3.86 -7.10
C HIS A 119 5.08 3.49 -8.56
N GLU A 120 5.36 2.21 -8.84
CA GLU A 120 5.55 1.75 -10.22
C GLU A 120 4.29 1.87 -11.08
N LEU A 121 3.11 1.63 -10.50
CA LEU A 121 1.83 1.67 -11.23
C LEU A 121 1.49 3.11 -11.64
N PHE A 122 1.65 4.05 -10.72
CA PHE A 122 1.29 5.46 -10.93
C PHE A 122 2.45 6.31 -11.44
N LYS A 123 3.65 5.72 -11.56
CA LYS A 123 4.88 6.36 -12.04
C LYS A 123 5.26 7.59 -11.22
N ASP A 124 5.09 7.47 -9.90
CA ASP A 124 5.48 8.48 -8.93
C ASP A 124 6.54 7.93 -7.96
N THR A 125 6.96 8.77 -7.01
CA THR A 125 8.00 8.48 -6.01
C THR A 125 7.56 9.03 -4.66
N PRO A 126 8.22 8.64 -3.55
CA PRO A 126 7.97 9.26 -2.25
C PRO A 126 8.10 10.79 -2.24
N ALA A 127 8.95 11.36 -3.11
CA ALA A 127 9.11 12.81 -3.22
C ALA A 127 7.94 13.51 -3.94
N THR A 128 7.26 12.79 -4.83
CA THR A 128 6.12 13.32 -5.61
C THR A 128 4.76 12.84 -5.07
N PHE A 129 4.78 12.00 -4.04
CA PHE A 129 3.62 11.48 -3.32
C PHE A 129 3.88 11.71 -1.81
N PRO A 130 3.74 12.96 -1.32
CA PRO A 130 4.22 13.36 0.01
C PRO A 130 3.28 12.97 1.15
N SER A 131 2.35 12.03 0.93
CA SER A 131 1.55 11.44 2.01
C SER A 131 2.41 10.56 2.91
N THR A 132 2.06 10.52 4.19
CA THR A 132 2.77 9.67 5.14
C THR A 132 2.33 8.23 4.95
N ILE A 133 3.27 7.33 4.67
CA ILE A 133 3.00 5.89 4.56
C ILE A 133 3.73 5.16 5.67
N ILE A 134 2.97 4.45 6.51
CA ILE A 134 3.47 3.67 7.63
C ILE A 134 3.33 2.19 7.28
N ILE A 135 4.42 1.44 7.47
CA ILE A 135 4.39 -0.01 7.36
C ILE A 135 4.10 -0.58 8.75
N GLY A 136 2.97 -1.29 8.88
CA GLY A 136 2.54 -1.79 10.18
C GLY A 136 1.36 -2.76 10.12
N ASP A 137 1.30 -3.62 11.11
CA ASP A 137 0.19 -4.53 11.38
C ASP A 137 -0.71 -3.94 12.46
N ILE A 138 -1.89 -3.46 12.06
CA ILE A 138 -2.86 -2.88 12.99
C ILE A 138 -3.62 -3.94 13.79
N LEU A 139 -3.48 -5.22 13.44
CA LEU A 139 -4.12 -6.34 14.14
C LEU A 139 -3.16 -6.99 15.16
N ASP A 140 -1.87 -6.70 15.09
CA ASP A 140 -0.88 -7.14 16.08
C ASP A 140 -0.94 -6.23 17.33
N PRO A 141 -1.37 -6.74 18.50
CA PRO A 141 -1.42 -5.94 19.73
C PRO A 141 -0.06 -5.44 20.19
N ALA A 142 1.04 -6.05 19.74
CA ALA A 142 2.39 -5.56 20.01
C ALA A 142 2.73 -4.31 19.18
N GLN A 143 2.00 -4.04 18.10
CA GLN A 143 2.17 -2.87 17.24
C GLN A 143 1.13 -1.79 17.52
N LEU A 144 -0.14 -2.17 17.69
CA LEU A 144 -1.23 -1.27 18.05
C LEU A 144 -2.02 -1.88 19.21
N SER A 145 -1.80 -1.37 20.42
CA SER A 145 -2.46 -1.93 21.60
C SER A 145 -3.91 -1.43 21.72
N PRO A 146 -4.89 -2.24 22.16
CA PRO A 146 -6.22 -1.74 22.49
C PRO A 146 -6.23 -0.84 23.74
N THR A 147 -5.22 -0.95 24.60
CA THR A 147 -5.07 -0.18 25.84
C THR A 147 -3.73 0.56 25.88
N THR A 148 -3.57 1.51 26.79
CA THR A 148 -2.26 2.16 26.98
C THR A 148 -1.27 1.18 27.60
N THR A 149 -0.17 0.88 26.91
CA THR A 149 0.92 0.04 27.42
C THR A 149 2.11 0.90 27.87
N ASN A 150 2.99 0.31 28.69
CA ASN A 150 4.25 0.93 29.06
C ASN A 150 5.41 -0.08 28.85
N PRO A 151 6.30 0.13 27.86
CA PRO A 151 6.30 1.24 26.91
C PRO A 151 5.09 1.20 25.94
N PRO A 152 4.69 2.35 25.35
CA PRO A 152 3.64 2.39 24.33
C PRO A 152 3.97 1.51 23.13
N ALA A 153 2.96 0.91 22.51
CA ALA A 153 3.16 0.15 21.28
C ALA A 153 3.59 1.11 20.13
N PRO A 154 4.35 0.64 19.13
CA PRO A 154 4.88 1.46 18.05
C PRO A 154 3.86 2.38 17.36
N LEU A 155 2.63 1.91 17.13
CA LEU A 155 1.56 2.66 16.46
C LEU A 155 0.64 3.43 17.42
N ASP A 156 0.84 3.33 18.75
CA ASP A 156 -0.03 3.99 19.73
C ASP A 156 -0.03 5.52 19.59
N HIS A 157 1.04 6.11 19.05
CA HIS A 157 1.13 7.55 18.79
C HIS A 157 0.09 8.07 17.79
N LEU A 158 -0.53 7.17 17.01
CA LEU A 158 -1.57 7.48 16.01
C LEU A 158 -2.98 7.59 16.63
N LYS A 159 -3.18 7.14 17.87
CA LYS A 159 -4.48 7.15 18.54
C LYS A 159 -4.98 8.59 18.72
N GLY A 160 -6.22 8.84 18.29
CA GLY A 160 -6.88 10.14 18.44
C GLY A 160 -6.32 11.25 17.54
N GLN A 161 -5.53 10.92 16.53
CA GLN A 161 -4.88 11.91 15.65
C GLN A 161 -5.66 12.23 14.37
N PHE A 162 -6.75 11.53 14.07
CA PHE A 162 -7.41 11.59 12.75
C PHE A 162 -8.87 11.99 12.86
N ASP A 163 -9.30 12.84 11.93
CA ASP A 163 -10.68 13.33 11.80
C ASP A 163 -11.50 12.40 10.92
N PHE A 164 -10.87 11.84 9.88
CA PHE A 164 -11.47 10.88 8.96
C PHE A 164 -10.66 9.60 8.91
N ILE A 165 -11.35 8.46 9.00
CA ILE A 165 -10.74 7.14 8.87
C ILE A 165 -11.52 6.35 7.82
N TYR A 166 -10.80 5.87 6.80
CA TYR A 166 -11.34 4.98 5.80
C TYR A 166 -10.80 3.57 5.97
N ILE A 167 -11.71 2.60 5.87
CA ILE A 167 -11.44 1.18 6.03
C ILE A 167 -12.15 0.45 4.90
N GLY A 168 -11.48 0.34 3.76
CA GLY A 168 -12.12 -0.20 2.56
C GLY A 168 -12.05 -1.73 2.44
N CYS A 169 -10.94 -2.35 2.83
CA CYS A 169 -10.65 -3.74 2.45
C CYS A 169 -9.97 -4.59 3.51
N ILE A 170 -9.87 -4.17 4.77
CA ILE A 170 -9.13 -4.97 5.78
C ILE A 170 -9.97 -6.08 6.41
N LEU A 171 -11.30 -6.10 6.22
CA LEU A 171 -12.19 -7.05 6.89
C LEU A 171 -11.88 -8.52 6.58
N HIS A 172 -11.23 -8.81 5.45
CA HIS A 172 -10.81 -10.18 5.11
C HIS A 172 -9.56 -10.66 5.86
N LEU A 173 -8.92 -9.78 6.64
CA LEU A 173 -7.77 -10.11 7.49
C LEU A 173 -8.18 -10.64 8.86
N PHE A 174 -9.46 -10.49 9.24
CA PHE A 174 -10.00 -11.09 10.45
C PHE A 174 -10.31 -12.57 10.21
N ASP A 175 -9.99 -13.41 11.20
CA ASP A 175 -10.38 -14.82 11.21
C ASP A 175 -11.90 -14.99 11.10
N GLU A 176 -12.35 -16.12 10.58
CA GLU A 176 -13.78 -16.34 10.29
C GLU A 176 -14.68 -16.25 11.53
N ASP A 177 -14.14 -16.55 12.73
CA ASP A 177 -14.83 -16.40 14.00
C ASP A 177 -15.06 -14.92 14.43
N LEU A 178 -14.47 -13.97 13.70
CA LEU A 178 -14.58 -12.52 13.89
C LEU A 178 -15.37 -11.82 12.77
N LYS A 179 -15.88 -12.56 11.78
CA LYS A 179 -16.79 -12.03 10.76
C LYS A 179 -18.20 -12.01 11.36
N LEU A 180 -18.73 -10.80 11.59
CA LEU A 180 -20.08 -10.55 12.12
C LEU A 180 -21.17 -11.33 11.40
#